data_AF-A0A1G4WZH7-F1
#
_entry.id   AF-A0A1G4WZH7-F1
#
_cell.length_a   1.000
_cell.length_b   1.000
_cell.length_c   1.000
_cell.angle_alpha   90.00
_cell.angle_beta   90.00
_cell.angle_gamma   90.00
#
_symmetry.space_group_name_H-M   'P 1'
#
loop_
_entity.id
_entity.type
_entity.pdbx_description
1 polymer ?
#
loop_
_entity_poly.entity_id
_entity_poly.type
_entity_poly.pdbx_seq_one_letter_code
_entity_poly.pdbx_strand_id
1 'polypeptide(L)'
;MFRIDGINGESIVVDGVWVEKLRTNNSIGRNPADKYSGTDVKEISRRKKLFGGEREHLLQLTIGVGTFYSLMVPAEKRAEVDALLAELDAARVRATS
;
A
#
# COMPACT_ATOMS: atom_id res chain seq x y z
N MET A 1 -7.10 -2.63 -13.17
CA MET A 1 -6.95 -1.68 -12.04
C MET A 1 -7.05 -2.47 -10.75
N PHE A 2 -6.00 -2.44 -9.92
CA PHE A 2 -5.96 -3.06 -8.60
C PHE A 2 -6.01 -1.96 -7.53
N ARG A 3 -6.70 -2.20 -6.42
CA ARG A 3 -6.79 -1.26 -5.31
C ARG A 3 -6.72 -2.03 -3.99
N ILE A 4 -5.94 -1.50 -3.06
CA ILE A 4 -5.95 -1.94 -1.68
C ILE A 4 -6.36 -0.77 -0.77
N ASP A 5 -7.34 -1.03 0.09
CA ASP A 5 -7.76 -0.07 1.10
C ASP A 5 -7.03 -0.35 2.42
N GLY A 6 -6.38 0.69 2.93
CA GLY A 6 -5.79 0.70 4.26
C GLY A 6 -6.69 1.39 5.27
N ILE A 7 -6.10 1.71 6.42
CA ILE A 7 -6.78 2.46 7.48
C ILE A 7 -6.79 3.97 7.20
N ASN A 8 -7.56 4.72 7.97
CA ASN A 8 -7.65 6.19 7.91
C ASN A 8 -8.09 6.74 6.52
N GLY A 9 -8.80 5.92 5.74
CA GLY A 9 -9.25 6.27 4.40
C GLY A 9 -8.11 6.35 3.37
N GLU A 10 -6.93 5.82 3.68
CA GLU A 10 -5.83 5.71 2.71
C GLU A 10 -6.02 4.49 1.81
N SER A 11 -5.62 4.61 0.55
CA SER A 11 -5.56 3.47 -0.37
C SER A 11 -4.44 3.65 -1.39
N ILE A 12 -3.98 2.52 -1.94
CA ILE A 12 -3.06 2.49 -3.07
C ILE A 12 -3.79 1.85 -4.23
N VAL A 13 -3.72 2.51 -5.38
CA VAL A 13 -4.31 2.07 -6.64
C VAL A 13 -3.18 1.85 -7.64
N VAL A 14 -3.18 0.69 -8.28
CA VAL A 14 -2.35 0.41 -9.45
C VAL A 14 -3.26 0.37 -10.68
N ASP A 15 -3.09 1.35 -11.55
CA ASP A 15 -3.88 1.53 -12.76
C ASP A 15 -2.98 1.52 -14.00
N GLY A 16 -2.86 0.34 -14.61
CA GLY A 16 -1.98 0.12 -15.76
C GLY A 16 -0.52 0.37 -15.41
N VAL A 17 0.02 1.49 -15.89
CA VAL A 17 1.40 1.94 -15.66
C VAL A 17 1.51 3.03 -14.60
N TRP A 18 0.45 3.28 -13.83
CA TRP A 18 0.41 4.29 -12.79
C TRP A 18 0.20 3.67 -11.41
N VAL A 19 0.89 4.22 -10.42
CA VAL A 19 0.68 3.95 -9.00
C VAL A 19 0.20 5.24 -8.34
N GLU A 20 -0.96 5.17 -7.71
CA GLU A 20 -1.63 6.32 -7.11
C GLU A 20 -1.91 6.05 -5.62
N LYS A 21 -1.64 7.06 -4.78
CA LYS A 21 -2.05 7.08 -3.38
C LYS A 21 -3.26 7.99 -3.25
N LEU A 22 -4.32 7.45 -2.66
CA LEU A 22 -5.52 8.20 -2.30
C LEU A 22 -5.61 8.35 -0.77
N ARG A 23 -6.20 9.47 -0.34
CA ARG A 23 -6.68 9.66 1.03
C ARG A 23 -8.10 10.20 0.98
N THR A 24 -9.02 9.55 1.67
CA THR A 24 -10.46 9.84 1.62
C THR A 24 -10.99 9.98 0.19
N ASN A 25 -10.56 9.07 -0.70
CA ASN A 25 -10.85 9.04 -2.15
C ASN A 25 -10.33 10.24 -2.97
N ASN A 26 -9.52 11.13 -2.39
CA ASN A 26 -8.82 12.17 -3.13
C ASN A 26 -7.41 11.72 -3.45
N SER A 27 -6.95 11.98 -4.68
CA SER A 27 -5.56 11.73 -5.07
C SER A 27 -4.62 12.66 -4.32
N ILE A 28 -3.67 12.07 -3.60
CA ILE A 28 -2.61 12.81 -2.90
C ILE A 28 -1.24 12.59 -3.54
N GLY A 29 -1.16 11.71 -4.52
CA GLY A 29 0.05 11.48 -5.30
C GLY A 29 -0.18 10.42 -6.36
N ARG A 30 0.37 10.65 -7.55
CA ARG A 30 0.37 9.69 -8.65
C ARG A 30 1.74 9.68 -9.31
N ASN A 31 2.34 8.50 -9.42
CA ASN A 31 3.64 8.29 -10.03
C ASN A 31 3.59 7.15 -11.05
N PRO A 32 4.44 7.19 -12.08
CA PRO A 32 4.54 6.10 -13.03
C PRO A 32 5.18 4.88 -12.35
N ALA A 33 4.76 3.68 -12.77
CA ALA A 33 5.13 2.41 -12.17
C ALA A 33 6.56 1.97 -12.54
N ASP A 34 7.15 2.54 -13.60
CA ASP A 34 8.56 2.35 -13.96
C ASP A 34 9.52 2.79 -12.82
N LYS A 35 9.10 3.78 -12.02
CA LYS A 35 9.81 4.25 -10.83
C LYS A 35 9.67 3.33 -9.62
N TYR A 36 8.91 2.24 -9.72
CA TYR A 36 8.76 1.29 -8.62
C TYR A 36 10.11 0.64 -8.28
N SER A 37 10.57 0.86 -7.06
CA SER A 37 11.89 0.42 -6.58
C SER A 37 11.80 -0.68 -5.51
N GLY A 38 10.60 -1.14 -5.18
CA GLY A 38 10.34 -2.13 -4.14
C GLY A 38 9.44 -1.63 -3.02
N THR A 39 9.03 -2.57 -2.17
CA THR A 39 8.15 -2.32 -1.02
C THR A 39 8.75 -2.93 0.24
N ASP A 40 8.76 -2.15 1.32
CA ASP A 40 9.08 -2.63 2.67
C ASP A 40 7.76 -2.94 3.40
N VAL A 41 7.60 -4.17 3.89
CA VAL A 41 6.42 -4.60 4.64
C VAL A 41 6.83 -4.92 6.07
N LYS A 42 6.30 -4.16 7.02
CA LYS A 42 6.58 -4.32 8.45
C LYS A 42 5.32 -4.73 9.19
N GLU A 43 5.43 -5.81 9.97
CA GLU A 43 4.38 -6.20 10.90
C GLU A 43 4.49 -5.36 12.17
N ILE A 44 3.45 -4.61 12.49
CA ILE A 44 3.38 -3.79 13.70
C ILE A 44 2.18 -4.25 14.53
N SER A 45 2.33 -4.25 15.85
CA SER A 45 1.20 -4.42 16.77
C SER A 45 0.98 -3.12 17.53
N ARG A 46 -0.23 -2.57 17.47
CA ARG A 46 -0.59 -1.38 18.24
C ARG A 46 -1.71 -1.70 19.22
N ARG A 47 -1.68 -1.08 20.40
CA ARG A 47 -2.80 -1.16 21.35
C ARG A 47 -3.95 -0.30 20.85
N LYS A 48 -5.15 -0.88 20.78
CA LYS A 48 -6.36 -0.17 20.37
C LYS A 48 -6.87 0.84 21.41
N LYS A 49 -6.58 0.60 22.70
CA LYS A 49 -6.94 1.49 23.83
C LYS A 49 -5.81 1.58 24.86
N LEU A 50 -5.72 2.72 25.55
CA LEU A 50 -4.75 3.00 26.62
C LEU A 50 -4.95 2.14 27.88
N PHE A 51 -6.17 1.66 28.15
CA PHE A 51 -6.49 0.76 29.26
C PHE A 51 -7.16 -0.51 28.75
N GLY A 52 -6.52 -1.68 28.96
CA GLY A 52 -7.12 -3.01 28.82
C GLY A 52 -7.62 -3.43 27.43
N GLY A 53 -7.00 -2.95 26.34
CA GLY A 53 -7.51 -3.17 24.98
C GLY A 53 -6.73 -4.18 24.14
N GLU A 54 -7.49 -4.97 23.37
CA GLU A 54 -7.09 -5.82 22.24
C GLU A 54 -5.95 -5.18 21.39
N ARG A 55 -4.95 -5.99 21.01
CA ARG A 55 -3.85 -5.54 20.14
C ARG A 55 -4.29 -5.70 18.69
N GLU A 56 -4.24 -4.62 17.91
CA GLU A 56 -4.42 -4.69 16.47
C GLU A 56 -3.08 -5.03 15.82
N HIS A 57 -3.08 -6.09 15.02
CA HIS A 57 -1.96 -6.47 14.16
C HIS A 57 -2.16 -5.79 12.80
N LEU A 58 -1.16 -5.02 12.38
CA LEU A 58 -1.18 -4.27 11.13
C LEU A 58 0.07 -4.58 10.33
N LEU A 59 -0.05 -4.43 9.02
CA LEU A 59 1.02 -4.39 8.05
C LEU A 59 1.23 -2.93 7.66
N GLN A 60 2.41 -2.40 7.92
CA GLN A 60 2.85 -1.11 7.41
C GLN A 60 3.63 -1.35 6.12
N LEU A 61 3.06 -0.94 5.00
CA LEU A 61 3.70 -0.95 3.69
C LEU A 61 4.35 0.40 3.44
N THR A 62 5.58 0.37 2.92
CA THR A 62 6.27 1.54 2.37
C THR A 62 6.70 1.22 0.94
N ILE A 63 6.00 1.81 -0.03
CA ILE A 63 6.20 1.58 -1.45
C ILE A 63 7.06 2.71 -2.02
N GLY A 64 8.18 2.37 -2.65
CA GLY A 64 9.03 3.33 -3.37
C GLY A 64 8.62 3.43 -4.83
N VAL A 65 8.14 4.60 -5.27
CA VAL A 65 7.75 4.92 -6.66
C VAL A 65 8.30 6.30 -7.08
N GLY A 66 9.60 6.51 -6.89
CA GLY A 66 10.26 7.83 -7.00
C GLY A 66 9.96 8.79 -5.83
N THR A 67 8.91 8.51 -5.06
CA THR A 67 8.64 9.01 -3.71
C THR A 67 8.19 7.83 -2.84
N PHE A 68 7.93 8.05 -1.57
CA PHE A 68 7.47 7.01 -0.65
C PHE A 68 5.98 7.12 -0.37
N TYR A 69 5.25 6.05 -0.68
CA TYR A 69 3.85 5.87 -0.27
C TYR A 69 3.78 4.91 0.91
N SER A 70 3.28 5.41 2.04
CA SER A 70 2.94 4.58 3.19
C SER A 70 1.48 4.14 3.14
N LEU A 71 1.21 2.90 3.51
CA LEU A 71 -0.14 2.40 3.73
C LEU A 71 -0.14 1.46 4.94
N MET A 72 -1.08 1.63 5.85
CA MET A 72 -1.30 0.69 6.95
C MET A 72 -2.53 -0.15 6.64
N VAL A 73 -2.38 -1.48 6.69
CA VAL A 73 -3.43 -2.43 6.34
C VAL A 73 -3.58 -3.44 7.49
N PRO A 74 -4.80 -3.89 7.85
CA PRO A 74 -4.97 -4.98 8.80
C PRO A 74 -4.22 -6.26 8.40
N ALA A 75 -3.66 -6.98 9.37
CA ALA A 75 -2.86 -8.18 9.09
C ALA A 75 -3.66 -9.30 8.43
N GLU A 76 -4.98 -9.36 8.65
CA GLU A 76 -5.87 -10.31 7.94
C GLU A 76 -5.87 -10.14 6.42
N LYS A 77 -5.46 -8.97 5.90
CA LYS A 77 -5.38 -8.68 4.48
C LYS A 77 -4.01 -8.98 3.86
N ARG A 78 -3.19 -9.82 4.49
CA ARG A 78 -1.86 -10.20 3.96
C ARG A 78 -1.92 -10.68 2.51
N ALA A 79 -2.92 -11.48 2.16
CA ALA A 79 -3.11 -11.94 0.78
C ALA A 79 -3.37 -10.79 -0.21
N GLU A 80 -4.11 -9.75 0.19
CA GLU A 80 -4.31 -8.54 -0.64
C GLU A 80 -3.00 -7.74 -0.78
N VAL A 81 -2.17 -7.71 0.28
CA VAL A 81 -0.84 -7.09 0.23
C VAL A 81 0.07 -7.83 -0.74
N ASP A 82 0.13 -9.16 -0.66
CA ASP A 82 0.96 -9.95 -1.57
C ASP A 82 0.49 -9.80 -3.03
N ALA A 83 -0.82 -9.69 -3.27
CA ALA A 83 -1.39 -9.37 -4.58
C ALA A 83 -1.03 -7.96 -5.07
N LEU A 84 -1.01 -6.96 -4.18
CA LEU A 84 -0.53 -5.61 -4.51
C LEU A 84 0.92 -5.64 -4.98
N LEU A 85 1.79 -6.37 -4.27
CA LEU A 85 3.21 -6.47 -4.61
C LEU A 85 3.40 -7.06 -6.01
N ALA A 86 2.69 -8.16 -6.30
CA ALA A 86 2.72 -8.78 -7.62
C ALA A 86 2.23 -7.83 -8.72
N GLU A 87 1.17 -7.07 -8.47
CA GLU A 87 0.65 -6.09 -9.43
C GLU A 87 1.62 -4.91 -9.64
N LEU A 88 2.30 -4.43 -8.59
CA LEU A 88 3.32 -3.38 -8.69
C LEU A 88 4.50 -3.83 -9.55
N ASP A 89 4.99 -5.05 -9.35
CA ASP A 89 6.04 -5.64 -10.19
C ASP A 89 5.57 -5.78 -11.65
N ALA A 90 4.36 -6.30 -11.87
CA ALA A 90 3.79 -6.40 -13.21
C ALA A 90 3.58 -5.03 -13.87
N ALA A 91 3.17 -4.00 -13.11
CA ALA A 91 3.00 -2.64 -13.60
C ALA A 91 4.33 -2.00 -14.00
N ARG A 92 5.39 -2.24 -13.21
CA ARG A 92 6.75 -1.81 -13.54
C ARG A 92 7.25 -2.42 -14.84
N VAL A 93 7.08 -3.73 -15.01
CA VAL A 93 7.47 -4.43 -16.25
C VAL A 93 6.73 -3.84 -17.45
N ARG A 94 5.41 -3.63 -17.34
CA ARG A 94 4.59 -3.00 -18.38
C ARG A 94 5.04 -1.57 -18.71
N ALA A 95 5.44 -0.79 -17.71
CA ALA A 95 5.87 0.60 -17.89
C ALA A 95 7.28 0.72 -18.51
N THR A 96 8.09 -0.33 -18.43
CA THR A 96 9.48 -0.36 -18.94
C THR A 96 9.61 -1.06 -20.30
N SER A 97 8.57 -1.79 -20.73
CA SER A 97 8.54 -2.52 -22.02
C SER A 97 8.03 -1.62 -23.15
#